data_AF-A0ABD6I591-F1
#
_entry.id   AF-A0ABD6I591-F1
#
_cell.length_a   1.000
_cell.length_b   1.000
_cell.length_c   1.000
_cell.angle_alpha   90.00
_cell.angle_beta   90.00
_cell.angle_gamma   90.00
#
_symmetry.space_group_name_H-M   'P 1'
#
loop_
_entity.id
_entity.type
_entity.pdbx_description
1 polymer ?
#
loop_
_entity_poly.entity_id
_entity_poly.type
_entity_poly.pdbx_seq_one_letter_code
_entity_poly.pdbx_strand_id
1 'polypeptide(L)' 'MSRRSPTQIVLDSLIFTPTKRSRNKPKPIPTASEVKSYDPTYPLLAKRWLRVKARTKHGVKAR' A
#
# COMPACT_ATOMS: atom_id res chain seq x y z
N MET A 1 30.47 -21.37 -25.56
CA MET A 1 29.46 -20.39 -25.11
C MET A 1 28.23 -20.54 -26.00
N SER A 2 27.09 -21.00 -25.48
CA SER A 2 25.87 -21.15 -26.30
C SER A 2 25.32 -19.77 -26.68
N ARG A 3 25.04 -19.53 -27.97
CA ARG A 3 24.42 -18.28 -28.44
C ARG A 3 22.96 -18.28 -27.98
N ARG A 4 22.55 -17.26 -27.23
CA ARG A 4 21.15 -17.06 -26.87
C ARG A 4 20.34 -16.70 -28.11
N SER A 5 19.07 -17.13 -28.18
CA SER A 5 18.19 -16.76 -29.29
C SER A 5 17.94 -15.25 -29.28
N PRO A 6 17.70 -14.63 -30.45
CA PRO A 6 17.36 -13.20 -30.54
C PRO A 6 16.14 -12.84 -29.69
N THR A 7 15.13 -13.71 -29.64
CA THR A 7 13.93 -13.52 -28.84
C THR A 7 14.23 -13.49 -27.34
N GLN A 8 15.13 -14.37 -26.87
CA GLN A 8 15.54 -14.38 -25.47
C GLN A 8 16.28 -13.10 -25.09
N ILE A 9 17.14 -12.58 -25.98
CA ILE A 9 17.86 -11.31 -25.76
C ILE A 9 16.88 -10.15 -25.62
N VAL A 10 15.85 -10.10 -26.47
CA VAL A 10 14.81 -9.07 -26.39
C VAL A 10 14.05 -9.18 -25.07
N LEU A 11 13.58 -10.38 -24.70
CA LEU A 11 12.87 -10.63 -23.43
C LEU A 11 13.69 -10.23 -22.21
N ASP A 12 14.99 -10.55 -22.18
CA ASP A 12 15.91 -10.20 -21.10
C ASP A 12 16.14 -8.67 -21.00
N SER A 13 15.93 -7.92 -22.09
CA SER A 13 16.07 -6.46 -22.15
C SER A 13 14.78 -5.68 -21.85
N LEU A 14 13.63 -6.36 -21.79
CA LEU A 14 12.35 -5.72 -21.53
C LEU A 14 12.30 -5.09 -20.14
N ILE A 15 11.57 -3.96 -20.05
CA ILE A 15 11.33 -3.18 -18.83
C ILE A 15 10.67 -3.99 -17.69
N PHE A 16 10.08 -5.14 -18.02
CA PHE A 16 9.44 -6.05 -17.07
C PHE A 16 10.43 -6.87 -16.27
N THR A 17 11.68 -6.99 -16.74
CA THR A 17 12.73 -7.58 -15.93
C THR A 17 13.19 -6.56 -14.90
N PRO A 18 13.13 -6.85 -13.60
CA PRO A 18 13.59 -5.92 -12.59
C PRO A 18 15.08 -5.64 -12.82
N THR A 19 15.47 -4.38 -12.96
CA THR A 19 16.87 -4.00 -13.18
C THR A 19 17.73 -4.36 -11.96
N LYS A 20 19.06 -4.44 -12.13
CA LYS A 20 19.99 -4.68 -11.00
C LYS A 20 19.77 -3.70 -9.84
N ARG A 21 19.47 -2.43 -10.15
CA ARG A 21 19.16 -1.40 -9.16
C ARG A 21 17.89 -1.70 -8.37
N SER A 22 16.85 -2.21 -9.02
CA SER A 22 15.60 -2.63 -8.37
C SER A 22 15.80 -3.87 -7.50
N ARG A 23 16.52 -4.88 -8.00
CA ARG A 23 16.85 -6.09 -7.23
C ARG A 23 17.71 -5.82 -6.00
N ASN A 24 18.70 -4.93 -6.11
CA ASN A 24 19.64 -4.62 -5.03
C ASN A 24 19.09 -3.64 -3.99
N LYS A 25 17.90 -3.06 -4.20
CA LYS A 25 17.23 -2.19 -3.24
C LYS A 25 15.88 -2.80 -2.84
N PRO A 26 15.88 -3.99 -2.19
CA PRO A 26 14.66 -4.52 -1.63
C PRO A 26 14.08 -3.50 -0.64
N LYS A 27 12.76 -3.33 -0.65
CA LYS A 27 12.10 -2.52 0.38
C LYS A 27 12.41 -3.17 1.74
N PRO A 28 12.82 -2.39 2.75
CA PRO A 28 13.04 -2.96 4.07
C PRO A 28 11.74 -3.60 4.54
N ILE A 29 11.86 -4.79 5.15
CA ILE A 29 10.72 -5.41 5.84
C ILE A 29 10.41 -4.48 7.02
N PRO A 30 9.16 -4.01 7.16
CA PRO A 30 8.81 -3.12 8.25
C PRO A 30 9.09 -3.80 9.59
N THR A 31 9.58 -3.02 10.55
CA THR A 31 9.76 -3.50 11.93
C THR A 31 8.38 -3.81 12.51
N ALA A 32 8.28 -4.74 13.48
CA ALA A 32 7.00 -5.14 14.08
C ALA A 32 6.15 -3.95 14.58
N SER A 33 6.79 -2.86 15.02
CA SER A 33 6.14 -1.60 15.43
C SER A 33 5.52 -0.81 14.27
N GLU A 34 6.04 -0.95 13.06
CA GLU A 34 5.61 -0.24 11.85
C GLU A 34 4.55 -1.03 11.07
N VAL A 35 4.36 -2.31 11.41
CA VAL A 35 3.32 -3.16 10.83
C VAL A 35 1.96 -2.65 11.30
N LYS A 36 1.22 -2.01 10.39
CA LYS A 36 -0.14 -1.58 10.65
C LYS A 36 -1.06 -2.80 10.74
N SER A 37 -1.45 -3.16 11.96
CA SER A 37 -2.52 -4.12 12.21
C SER A 37 -3.89 -3.48 12.02
N TYR A 38 -4.88 -4.29 11.69
CA TYR A 38 -6.28 -3.84 11.68
C TYR A 38 -6.75 -3.57 13.12
N ASP A 39 -7.13 -2.33 13.40
CA ASP A 39 -7.80 -1.95 14.65
C ASP A 39 -9.32 -2.02 14.45
N PRO A 40 -10.03 -2.96 15.11
CA PRO A 40 -11.48 -3.10 14.97
C PRO A 40 -12.25 -1.93 15.58
N THR A 41 -11.65 -1.13 16.46
CA THR A 41 -12.30 0.01 17.13
C THR A 41 -12.30 1.27 16.27
N TYR A 42 -11.26 1.47 15.46
CA TYR A 42 -11.11 2.60 14.54
C TYR A 42 -12.36 2.89 13.68
N PRO A 43 -12.96 1.92 12.95
CA PRO A 43 -14.15 2.19 12.14
C PRO A 43 -15.37 2.64 12.96
N LEU A 44 -15.50 2.19 14.21
CA LEU A 44 -16.58 2.60 15.09
C LEU A 44 -16.41 4.05 15.56
N LEU A 45 -15.18 4.42 15.93
CA LEU A 45 -14.82 5.78 16.33
C LEU A 45 -14.98 6.76 15.17
N ALA A 46 -14.53 6.39 13.96
CA ALA A 46 -14.70 7.19 12.75
C ALA A 46 -16.19 7.45 12.45
N LYS A 47 -17.04 6.40 12.51
CA LYS A 47 -18.50 6.55 12.34
C LYS A 47 -19.13 7.43 13.43
N ARG A 48 -18.68 7.30 14.69
CA ARG A 48 -19.14 8.17 15.78
C ARG A 48 -18.82 9.64 15.49
N TRP A 49 -17.61 9.93 15.03
CA TRP A 49 -17.18 11.30 14.70
C TRP A 49 -18.00 11.90 13.55
N LEU A 50 -18.23 11.13 12.49
CA LEU A 50 -19.08 11.55 11.37
C LEU A 50 -20.51 11.87 11.83
N ARG A 51 -21.09 11.06 12.72
CA ARG A 51 -22.42 11.35 13.29
C ARG A 51 -22.44 12.65 14.09
N VAL A 52 -21.42 12.91 14.91
CA VAL A 52 -21.31 14.17 15.67
C VAL A 52 -21.23 15.35 14.70
N LYS A 53 -20.36 15.28 13.69
CA LYS A 53 -20.24 16.32 12.65
C LYS A 53 -21.54 16.56 11.89
N ALA A 54 -22.27 15.51 11.53
CA ALA A 54 -23.56 15.62 10.86
C ALA A 54 -24.61 16.30 11.75
N ARG A 55 -24.68 15.95 13.04
CA ARG A 55 -25.58 16.61 14.01
C ARG A 55 -25.28 18.09 14.16
N THR A 56 -24.01 18.47 14.27
CA THR A 56 -23.60 19.87 14.32
C THR A 56 -23.95 20.61 13.03
N LYS A 57 -23.73 20.00 11.86
CA LYS A 57 -24.03 20.62 10.56
C LYS A 57 -25.54 20.80 10.32
N HIS A 58 -26.35 19.85 10.75
CA HIS A 58 -27.79 19.83 10.51
C HIS A 58 -28.62 20.33 11.70
N GLY A 59 -28.00 20.96 12.71
CA GLY A 59 -28.70 21.61 13.83
C GLY A 59 -29.45 20.67 14.78
N VAL A 60 -29.22 19.35 14.71
CA VAL A 60 -29.83 18.38 15.63
C VAL A 60 -29.05 18.40 16.93
N LYS A 61 -29.48 19.21 17.91
CA LYS A 61 -28.91 19.19 19.27
C LYS A 61 -28.87 17.75 19.77
N ALA A 62 -27.68 17.30 20.17
CA ALA A 62 -27.57 16.11 21.00
C ALA A 62 -28.35 16.41 22.29
N ARG A 63 -29.33 15.56 22.61
CA ARG A 63 -30.03 15.60 23.90
C ARG A 63 -29.05 15.35 25.03
#